data_AF-A0A0W0SVT6-F1
#
_entry.id   AF-A0A0W0SVT6-F1
#
_cell.length_a   1.000
_cell.length_b   1.000
_cell.length_c   1.000
_cell.angle_alpha   90.00
_cell.angle_beta   90.00
_cell.angle_gamma   90.00
#
_symmetry.space_group_name_H-M   'P 1'
#
loop_
_entity.id
_entity.type
_entity.pdbx_description
1 polymer ?
#
loop_
_entity_poly.entity_id
_entity_poly.type
_entity_poly.pdbx_seq_one_letter_code
_entity_poly.pdbx_strand_id
1 'polypeptide(L)'
;MQLGCVRFLGTFLTDLSRVPSNAQSFIARQLGITNIQILSTYAQRETTQREHAAQIRIQYHYREFIWPWSFRLSRLLYTRSWVSNERPSLLFDLATSWLIKHKILLPGASTLTRLISEIREHSTNRLWKRLSALPRPEQIIKLETLLQIPDGSRTS
;
A
#
# COMPACT_ATOMS: atom_id res chain seq x y z
N MET A 1 -21.33 -2.49 11.28
CA MET A 1 -20.64 -1.42 10.52
C MET A 1 -19.14 -1.64 10.40
N GLN A 2 -18.39 -1.76 11.50
CA GLN A 2 -16.92 -1.94 11.46
C GLN A 2 -16.47 -3.18 10.67
N LEU A 3 -17.18 -4.32 10.80
CA LEU A 3 -16.88 -5.52 10.01
C LEU A 3 -17.06 -5.29 8.50
N GLY A 4 -18.05 -4.50 8.09
CA GLY A 4 -18.25 -4.14 6.70
C GLY A 4 -17.11 -3.25 6.18
N CYS A 5 -16.67 -2.29 6.99
CA CYS A 5 -15.55 -1.41 6.67
C CYS A 5 -14.26 -2.21 6.45
N VAL A 6 -13.89 -3.10 7.37
CA VAL A 6 -12.66 -3.87 7.22
C VAL A 6 -12.73 -4.87 6.06
N ARG A 7 -13.91 -5.41 5.73
CA ARG A 7 -14.07 -6.34 4.60
C ARG A 7 -14.02 -5.63 3.24
N PHE A 8 -14.52 -4.40 3.16
CA PHE A 8 -14.59 -3.64 1.90
C PHE A 8 -13.36 -2.75 1.70
N LEU A 9 -13.02 -1.94 2.71
CA LEU A 9 -11.91 -0.98 2.69
C LEU A 9 -10.58 -1.60 3.11
N GLY A 10 -10.58 -2.73 3.81
CA GLY A 10 -9.35 -3.29 4.40
C GLY A 10 -8.89 -2.58 5.68
N THR A 11 -9.66 -1.63 6.21
CA THR A 11 -9.33 -0.87 7.43
C THR A 11 -10.56 -0.60 8.30
N PHE A 12 -10.32 -0.24 9.55
CA PHE A 12 -11.36 0.27 10.44
C PHE A 12 -11.45 1.80 10.30
N LEU A 13 -12.67 2.31 10.22
CA LEU A 13 -12.91 3.75 10.27
C LEU A 13 -12.86 4.22 11.71
N THR A 14 -12.05 5.24 11.98
CA THR A 14 -12.02 5.95 13.27
C THR A 14 -13.25 6.83 13.45
N ASP A 15 -13.81 7.33 12.35
CA ASP A 15 -14.98 8.20 12.33
C ASP A 15 -16.10 7.54 11.53
N LEU A 16 -17.12 7.07 12.24
CA LEU A 16 -18.28 6.39 11.66
C LEU A 16 -19.26 7.36 11.00
N SER A 17 -19.15 8.68 11.22
CA SER A 17 -19.97 9.67 10.52
C SER A 17 -19.68 9.72 9.02
N ARG A 18 -18.47 9.29 8.62
CA ARG A 18 -18.06 9.18 7.21
C ARG A 18 -18.75 8.04 6.47
N VAL A 19 -19.43 7.13 7.18
CA VAL A 19 -20.14 6.03 6.53
C VAL A 19 -21.39 6.58 5.85
N PRO A 20 -21.58 6.36 4.53
CA PRO A 20 -22.74 6.87 3.81
C PRO A 20 -24.07 6.38 4.39
N SER A 21 -25.08 7.25 4.41
CA SER A 21 -26.41 6.97 5.03
C SER A 21 -27.13 5.78 4.40
N ASN A 22 -26.92 5.53 3.09
CA ASN A 22 -27.44 4.36 2.40
C ASN A 22 -26.85 3.04 2.95
N ALA A 23 -25.55 3.01 3.23
CA ALA A 23 -24.90 1.84 3.85
C ALA A 23 -25.37 1.63 5.30
N GLN A 24 -25.59 2.72 6.05
CA GLN A 24 -26.18 2.66 7.40
C GLN A 24 -27.59 2.05 7.36
N SER A 25 -28.45 2.56 6.47
CA SER A 25 -29.83 2.11 6.31
C SER A 25 -29.91 0.64 5.85
N PHE A 26 -29.02 0.25 4.94
CA PHE A 26 -28.94 -1.12 4.44
C PHE A 26 -28.62 -2.10 5.57
N ILE A 27 -27.59 -1.82 6.37
CA ILE A 27 -27.19 -2.69 7.49
C ILE A 27 -28.23 -2.67 8.61
N ALA A 28 -28.83 -1.51 8.92
CA ALA A 28 -29.89 -1.40 9.91
C ALA A 28 -31.08 -2.29 9.56
N ARG A 29 -31.50 -2.29 8.30
CA ARG A 29 -32.57 -3.18 7.79
C ARG A 29 -32.22 -4.66 7.93
N GLN A 30 -30.98 -5.04 7.61
CA GLN A 30 -30.52 -6.44 7.76
C GLN A 30 -30.52 -6.92 9.21
N LEU A 31 -30.28 -6.02 10.16
CA LEU A 31 -30.22 -6.32 11.59
C LEU A 31 -31.55 -6.10 12.32
N GLY A 32 -32.62 -5.70 11.61
CA GLY A 32 -33.91 -5.38 12.22
C GLY A 32 -33.89 -4.12 13.11
N ILE A 33 -32.92 -3.22 12.89
CA ILE A 33 -32.76 -1.98 13.68
C ILE A 33 -33.58 -0.88 13.00
N THR A 34 -34.54 -0.32 13.74
CA THR A 34 -35.39 0.78 13.26
C THR A 34 -34.78 2.16 13.48
N ASN A 35 -34.06 2.36 14.60
CA ASN A 35 -33.44 3.65 14.92
C ASN A 35 -31.95 3.67 14.56
N ILE A 36 -31.62 4.34 13.46
CA ILE A 36 -30.24 4.51 12.98
C ILE A 36 -29.43 5.48 13.85
N GLN A 37 -30.09 6.36 14.63
CA GLN A 37 -29.41 7.30 15.53
C GLN A 37 -28.60 6.58 16.62
N ILE A 38 -28.85 5.30 16.87
CA ILE A 38 -28.03 4.48 17.79
C ILE A 38 -26.55 4.47 17.35
N LEU A 39 -26.25 4.64 16.06
CA LEU A 39 -24.88 4.76 15.57
C LEU A 39 -24.16 6.01 16.08
N SER A 40 -24.85 7.12 16.30
CA SER A 40 -24.23 8.33 16.85
C SER A 40 -23.86 8.14 18.32
N THR A 41 -24.74 7.49 19.10
CA THR A 41 -24.45 7.11 20.49
C THR A 41 -23.31 6.10 20.57
N TYR A 42 -23.27 5.13 19.67
CA TYR A 42 -22.17 4.18 19.55
C TYR A 42 -20.84 4.87 19.19
N ALA A 43 -20.89 5.90 18.33
CA ALA A 43 -19.71 6.63 17.89
C ALA A 43 -19.11 7.54 18.99
N GLN A 44 -19.86 7.91 20.02
CA GLN A 44 -19.40 8.81 21.09
C GLN A 44 -18.30 8.22 21.99
N ARG A 45 -18.22 6.89 22.14
CA ARG A 45 -17.20 6.23 22.97
C ARG A 45 -16.13 5.59 22.10
N GLU A 46 -14.98 6.26 22.00
CA GLU A 46 -13.84 5.76 21.24
C GLU A 46 -13.33 4.40 21.77
N THR A 47 -13.41 4.18 23.08
CA THR A 47 -13.03 2.91 23.72
C THR A 47 -13.80 1.72 23.19
N THR A 48 -15.13 1.84 23.09
CA THR A 48 -16.00 0.77 22.57
C THR A 48 -15.70 0.45 21.11
N GLN A 49 -15.36 1.46 20.30
CA GLN A 49 -14.95 1.22 18.92
C GLN A 49 -13.65 0.43 18.80
N ARG A 50 -12.66 0.77 19.64
CA ARG A 50 -11.36 0.06 19.67
C ARG A 50 -11.52 -1.38 20.16
N GLU A 51 -12.33 -1.60 21.19
CA GLU A 51 -12.65 -2.94 21.71
C GLU A 51 -13.32 -3.80 20.64
N HIS A 52 -14.33 -3.28 19.95
CA HIS A 52 -15.01 -4.01 18.88
C HIS A 52 -14.08 -4.28 17.69
N ALA A 53 -13.21 -3.34 17.32
CA ALA A 53 -12.20 -3.57 16.30
C ALA A 53 -11.23 -4.69 16.71
N ALA A 54 -10.80 -4.72 17.98
CA ALA A 54 -9.96 -5.79 18.53
C ALA A 54 -10.68 -7.15 18.50
N GLN A 55 -11.95 -7.21 18.92
CA GLN A 55 -12.77 -8.42 18.86
C GLN A 55 -12.92 -8.93 17.43
N ILE A 56 -13.20 -8.04 16.46
CA ILE A 56 -13.28 -8.40 15.04
C ILE A 56 -11.95 -8.96 14.55
N ARG A 57 -10.83 -8.36 14.93
CA ARG A 57 -9.50 -8.84 14.53
C ARG A 57 -9.23 -10.26 15.02
N ILE A 58 -9.54 -10.52 16.29
CA ILE A 58 -9.34 -11.84 16.91
C ILE A 58 -10.25 -12.87 16.24
N GLN A 59 -11.56 -12.58 16.17
CA GLN A 59 -12.57 -13.51 15.68
C GLN A 59 -12.41 -13.85 14.19
N TYR A 60 -12.07 -12.86 13.36
CA TYR A 60 -11.96 -13.04 11.91
C TYR A 60 -10.53 -13.21 11.40
N HIS A 61 -9.55 -13.24 12.32
CA HIS A 61 -8.13 -13.43 12.08
C HIS A 61 -7.48 -12.34 11.21
N TYR A 62 -7.88 -11.08 11.41
CA TYR A 62 -7.19 -9.94 10.79
C TYR A 62 -5.87 -9.64 11.49
N ARG A 63 -4.86 -9.29 10.70
CA ARG A 63 -3.49 -9.05 11.16
C ARG A 63 -3.06 -7.63 10.86
N GLU A 64 -2.20 -7.08 11.69
CA GLU A 64 -1.57 -5.79 11.41
C GLU A 64 -0.51 -5.91 10.31
N PHE A 65 -0.28 -4.79 9.61
CA PHE A 65 0.79 -4.67 8.64
C PHE A 65 2.14 -4.47 9.34
N ILE A 66 2.63 -5.55 9.92
CA ILE A 66 3.93 -5.65 10.60
C ILE A 66 4.70 -6.88 10.10
N TRP A 67 5.92 -7.08 10.59
CA TRP A 67 6.68 -8.29 10.31
C TRP A 67 5.87 -9.54 10.72
N PRO A 68 5.81 -10.63 9.92
CA PRO A 68 6.55 -10.89 8.68
C PRO A 68 5.81 -10.43 7.40
N TRP A 69 4.62 -9.85 7.52
CA TRP A 69 3.76 -9.52 6.38
C TRP A 69 4.29 -8.35 5.56
N SER A 70 4.85 -7.33 6.23
CA SER A 70 5.55 -6.24 5.55
C SER A 70 6.67 -6.78 4.65
N PHE A 71 7.51 -7.68 5.18
CA PHE A 71 8.57 -8.33 4.42
C PHE A 71 8.05 -9.17 3.25
N ARG A 72 6.99 -9.96 3.46
CA ARG A 72 6.38 -10.76 2.39
C ARG A 72 5.83 -9.88 1.26
N LEU A 73 5.17 -8.78 1.59
CA LEU A 73 4.72 -7.80 0.60
C LEU A 73 5.91 -7.19 -0.14
N SER A 74 6.95 -6.76 0.57
CA SER A 74 8.14 -6.19 -0.05
C SER A 74 8.79 -7.16 -1.03
N ARG A 75 8.89 -8.44 -0.66
CA ARG A 75 9.44 -9.49 -1.53
C ARG A 75 8.59 -9.71 -2.78
N LEU A 76 7.27 -9.70 -2.65
CA LEU A 76 6.34 -9.80 -3.78
C LEU A 76 6.53 -8.63 -4.74
N LEU A 77 6.48 -7.40 -4.22
CA LEU A 77 6.63 -6.17 -5.00
C LEU A 77 8.00 -6.11 -5.69
N TYR A 78 9.06 -6.48 -4.98
CA TYR A 78 10.43 -6.51 -5.53
C TYR A 78 10.57 -7.49 -6.69
N THR A 79 9.94 -8.68 -6.58
CA THR A 79 9.95 -9.67 -7.66
C THR A 79 9.25 -9.09 -8.90
N ARG A 80 8.15 -8.36 -8.70
CA ARG A 80 7.40 -7.74 -9.80
C ARG A 80 8.16 -6.58 -10.44
N SER A 81 8.75 -5.69 -9.64
CA SER A 81 9.51 -4.53 -10.11
C SER A 81 10.82 -4.90 -10.80
N TRP A 82 11.40 -6.06 -10.46
CA TRP A 82 12.59 -6.57 -11.15
C TRP A 82 12.30 -7.08 -12.56
N VAL A 83 11.15 -7.74 -12.77
CA VAL A 83 10.79 -8.33 -14.07
C VAL A 83 10.23 -7.29 -15.03
N SER A 84 9.58 -6.24 -14.51
CA SER A 84 8.90 -5.23 -15.32
C SER A 84 8.97 -3.87 -14.66
N ASN A 85 9.21 -2.83 -15.48
CA ASN A 85 9.11 -1.44 -15.03
C ASN A 85 7.64 -1.00 -14.95
N GLU A 86 6.90 -1.59 -14.01
CA GLU A 86 5.49 -1.28 -13.81
C GLU A 86 5.25 0.15 -13.32
N ARG A 87 4.08 0.68 -13.69
CA ARG A 87 3.59 1.95 -13.16
C ARG A 87 3.35 1.82 -11.64
N PRO A 88 3.69 2.85 -10.84
CA PRO A 88 3.47 2.83 -9.40
C PRO A 88 2.02 2.51 -8.98
N SER A 89 1.04 2.96 -9.78
CA SER A 89 -0.38 2.66 -9.54
C SER A 89 -0.69 1.16 -9.57
N LEU A 90 -0.13 0.41 -10.52
CA LEU A 90 -0.33 -1.04 -10.60
C LEU A 90 0.29 -1.77 -9.41
N LEU A 91 1.46 -1.32 -8.94
CA LEU A 91 2.08 -1.88 -7.73
C LEU A 91 1.26 -1.56 -6.48
N PHE A 92 0.59 -0.41 -6.45
CA PHE A 92 -0.32 -0.02 -5.37
C PHE A 92 -1.58 -0.90 -5.36
N ASP A 93 -2.19 -1.11 -6.52
CA ASP A 93 -3.36 -1.99 -6.68
C ASP A 93 -3.03 -3.45 -6.33
N LEU A 94 -1.84 -3.91 -6.74
CA LEU A 94 -1.31 -5.23 -6.36
C LEU A 94 -1.11 -5.34 -4.85
N ALA A 95 -0.50 -4.33 -4.22
CA ALA A 95 -0.26 -4.32 -2.78
C ALA A 95 -1.56 -4.35 -1.98
N THR A 96 -2.52 -3.49 -2.32
CA THR A 96 -3.82 -3.43 -1.65
C THR A 96 -4.60 -4.73 -1.82
N SER A 97 -4.67 -5.26 -3.04
CA SER A 97 -5.32 -6.54 -3.33
C SER A 97 -4.69 -7.70 -2.56
N TRP A 98 -3.36 -7.74 -2.48
CA TRP A 98 -2.64 -8.76 -1.72
C TRP A 98 -2.93 -8.67 -0.22
N LEU A 99 -2.88 -7.47 0.36
CA LEU A 99 -3.16 -7.25 1.78
C LEU A 99 -4.59 -7.67 2.16
N ILE A 100 -5.59 -7.26 1.36
CA ILE A 100 -6.99 -7.64 1.56
C ILE A 100 -7.15 -9.16 1.49
N LYS A 101 -6.57 -9.81 0.46
CA LYS A 101 -6.63 -11.27 0.28
C LYS A 101 -6.04 -12.02 1.47
N HIS A 102 -5.00 -11.48 2.09
CA HIS A 102 -4.33 -12.09 3.24
C HIS A 102 -4.88 -11.64 4.61
N LYS A 103 -5.99 -10.89 4.63
CA LYS A 103 -6.61 -10.31 5.85
C LYS A 103 -5.62 -9.46 6.66
N ILE A 104 -4.75 -8.73 5.98
CA ILE A 104 -3.84 -7.77 6.60
C ILE A 104 -4.50 -6.40 6.50
N LEU A 105 -4.59 -5.70 7.63
CA LEU A 105 -5.13 -4.35 7.68
C LEU A 105 -4.27 -3.43 6.81
N LEU A 106 -4.92 -2.68 5.91
CA LEU A 106 -4.16 -1.77 5.05
C LEU A 106 -3.48 -0.70 5.92
N PRO A 107 -2.18 -0.47 5.74
CA PRO A 107 -1.53 0.68 6.35
C PRO A 107 -1.99 1.96 5.62
N GLY A 108 -1.57 3.13 6.13
CA GLY A 108 -1.83 4.39 5.45
C GLY A 108 -1.30 4.38 4.01
N ALA A 109 -1.99 5.08 3.11
CA ALA A 109 -1.61 5.15 1.70
C ALA A 109 -0.17 5.65 1.51
N SER A 110 0.26 6.64 2.31
CA SER A 110 1.64 7.14 2.32
C SER A 110 2.66 6.06 2.68
N THR A 111 2.33 5.15 3.61
CA THR A 111 3.19 4.02 3.98
C THR A 111 3.39 3.06 2.81
N LEU A 112 2.33 2.73 2.06
CA LEU A 112 2.44 1.90 0.85
C LEU A 112 3.22 2.63 -0.25
N THR A 113 2.94 3.91 -0.49
CA THR A 113 3.64 4.70 -1.50
C THR A 113 5.13 4.75 -1.22
N ARG A 114 5.53 5.01 0.03
CA ARG A 114 6.95 5.01 0.43
C ARG A 114 7.60 3.65 0.20
N LEU A 115 6.94 2.56 0.63
CA LEU A 115 7.46 1.20 0.43
C LEU A 115 7.65 0.86 -1.05
N ILE A 116 6.68 1.21 -1.90
CA ILE A 116 6.74 0.97 -3.34
C ILE A 116 7.90 1.77 -3.96
N SER A 117 8.06 3.04 -3.57
CA SER A 117 9.16 3.88 -4.05
C SER A 117 10.53 3.31 -3.68
N GLU A 118 10.72 2.92 -2.42
CA GLU A 118 11.97 2.29 -1.94
C GLU A 118 12.29 1.01 -2.73
N ILE A 119 11.30 0.15 -2.94
CA ILE A 119 11.48 -1.10 -3.69
C ILE A 119 11.88 -0.82 -5.15
N ARG A 120 11.23 0.14 -5.80
CA ARG A 120 11.54 0.52 -7.18
C ARG A 120 12.95 1.11 -7.29
N GLU A 121 13.33 1.95 -6.35
CA GLU A 121 14.69 2.52 -6.29
C GLU A 121 15.73 1.41 -6.12
N HIS A 122 15.50 0.46 -5.21
CA HIS A 122 16.39 -0.69 -5.04
C HIS A 122 16.48 -1.58 -6.30
N SER A 123 15.36 -1.83 -7.00
CA SER A 123 15.38 -2.56 -8.27
C SER A 123 16.16 -1.81 -9.34
N THR A 124 15.99 -0.49 -9.43
CA THR A 124 16.68 0.37 -10.40
C THR A 124 18.18 0.43 -10.14
N ASN A 125 18.58 0.64 -8.88
CA ASN A 125 19.98 0.64 -8.48
C ASN A 125 20.66 -0.71 -8.74
N ARG A 126 19.94 -1.82 -8.52
CA ARG A 126 20.46 -3.15 -8.88
C ARG A 126 20.63 -3.32 -10.39
N LEU A 127 19.71 -2.80 -11.19
CA LEU A 127 19.83 -2.82 -12.65
C LEU A 127 21.07 -2.04 -13.09
N TRP A 128 21.23 -0.80 -12.61
CA TRP A 128 22.38 0.04 -12.92
C TRP A 128 23.70 -0.62 -12.53
N LYS A 129 23.80 -1.19 -11.32
CA LYS A 129 25.01 -1.93 -10.89
C LYS A 129 25.34 -3.11 -11.79
N ARG A 130 24.33 -3.81 -12.32
CA ARG A 130 24.57 -4.90 -13.27
C ARG A 130 25.01 -4.38 -14.62
N LEU A 131 24.36 -3.34 -15.14
CA LEU A 131 24.70 -2.74 -16.43
C LEU A 131 26.09 -2.10 -16.43
N SER A 132 26.48 -1.40 -15.36
CA SER A 132 27.79 -0.77 -15.24
C SER A 132 28.94 -1.77 -15.17
N ALA A 133 28.66 -3.03 -14.82
CA ALA A 133 29.66 -4.10 -14.74
C ALA A 133 29.85 -4.86 -16.07
N LEU A 134 29.04 -4.59 -17.10
CA LEU A 134 29.12 -5.27 -18.40
C LEU A 134 30.23 -4.76 -19.35
N PRO A 135 30.52 -3.45 -19.43
CA PRO A 135 31.47 -2.94 -20.41
C PRO A 135 32.90 -3.41 -20.15
N ARG A 136 33.62 -3.69 -21.24
CA ARG A 136 35.07 -3.93 -21.21
C ARG A 136 35.83 -2.61 -20.99
N PRO A 137 37.08 -2.63 -20.49
CA PRO A 137 37.86 -1.40 -20.28
C PRO A 137 37.93 -0.47 -21.50
N GLU A 138 38.09 -1.03 -22.70
CA GLU A 138 38.09 -0.26 -23.95
C GLU A 138 36.75 0.44 -24.24
N GLN A 139 35.63 -0.19 -23.87
CA GLN A 139 34.29 0.38 -24.04
C GLN A 139 34.04 1.48 -23.01
N ILE A 140 34.57 1.34 -21.80
CA ILE A 140 34.50 2.37 -20.75
C ILE A 140 35.20 3.64 -21.24
N ILE A 141 36.42 3.52 -21.75
CA ILE A 141 37.18 4.66 -22.29
C ILE A 141 36.40 5.35 -23.41
N LYS A 142 35.83 4.58 -24.35
CA LYS A 142 34.99 5.15 -25.42
C LYS A 142 33.74 5.87 -24.87
N LEU A 143 33.08 5.31 -23.87
CA LEU A 143 31.91 5.94 -23.24
C LEU A 143 32.30 7.22 -22.49
N GLU A 144 33.45 7.23 -21.80
CA GLU A 144 33.97 8.42 -21.10
C GLU A 144 34.32 9.55 -22.07
N THR A 145 34.87 9.23 -23.26
CA THR A 145 35.12 10.25 -24.29
C THR A 145 33.84 10.92 -24.80
N LEU A 146 32.67 10.26 -24.72
CA LEU A 146 31.38 10.85 -25.11
C LEU A 146 30.85 11.84 -24.06
N LEU A 147 31.37 11.82 -22.83
CA LEU A 147 30.99 12.75 -21.76
C LEU A 147 31.80 14.05 -21.81
N GLN A 148 32.88 14.11 -22.58
CA GLN A 148 33.67 15.32 -22.75
C GLN A 148 33.00 16.24 -23.77
N ILE A 149 32.52 17.40 -23.31
CA ILE A 149 32.06 18.48 -24.19
C ILE A 149 33.30 19.28 -24.61
N PRO A 150 33.53 19.55 -25.90
CA PRO A 150 34.64 20.39 -26.34
C PRO A 150 34.50 21.81 -25.77
N ASP A 151 35.61 22.40 -25.32
CA ASP A 151 35.65 23.80 -24.89
C ASP A 151 35.19 24.73 -26.03
N GLY A 152 33.95 25.22 -25.94
CA GLY A 152 33.38 26.18 -26.90
C GLY A 152 31.96 25.87 -27.40
N SER A 153 31.44 24.66 -27.23
CA SER A 153 30.07 24.34 -27.66
C SER A 153 29.06 24.56 -26.53
N ARG A 154 28.47 25.76 -26.47
CA ARG A 154 27.20 25.99 -25.77
C ARG A 154 26.10 25.16 -26.43
N THR A 155 25.42 24.32 -25.67
CA THR A 155 24.10 23.80 -26.04
C THR A 155 23.05 24.79 -25.56
N SER A 156 22.35 25.46 -26.50
CA SER A 156 21.06 26.12 -26.22
C SER A 156 19.97 25.11 -25.94
#